data_AF-A0A9P6YX95-F1
#
_entry.id   AF-A0A9P6YX95-F1
#
_cell.length_a   1.000
_cell.length_b   1.000
_cell.length_c   1.000
_cell.angle_alpha   90.00
_cell.angle_beta   90.00
_cell.angle_gamma   90.00
#
_symmetry.space_group_name_H-M   'P 1'
#
loop_
_entity.id
_entity.type
_entity.pdbx_description
1 polymer ?
#
loop_
_entity_poly.entity_id
_entity_poly.type
_entity_poly.pdbx_seq_one_letter_code
_entity_poly.pdbx_strand_id
1 'polypeptide(L)'
;MSIVSTEGSFSAYKYLDVESINHPSVDDTRHDFVYLQTEPSGRTRSTRLKPTWIEQEPVEHNPTQQEKEQALLIKAVEERCGLLKQEFEMRMERLEKQYMDTEKEFAKIKSDIEKIYALQKRYIDKEVQTDANHPE
;
A
#
# COMPACT_ATOMS: atom_id res chain seq x y z
N MET A 1 2.75 23.81 -39.67
CA MET A 1 3.41 22.74 -38.90
C MET A 1 4.30 23.39 -37.86
N SER A 2 4.04 23.14 -36.58
CA SER A 2 5.01 23.27 -35.49
C SER A 2 4.49 22.45 -34.32
N ILE A 3 5.16 21.33 -34.05
CA ILE A 3 4.92 20.46 -32.90
C ILE A 3 5.97 20.89 -31.88
N VAL A 4 5.53 21.47 -30.76
CA VAL A 4 6.43 21.73 -29.63
C VAL A 4 6.47 20.45 -28.81
N SER A 5 7.59 19.74 -28.92
CA SER A 5 7.95 18.67 -27.99
C SER A 5 8.47 19.30 -26.71
N THR A 6 7.84 18.98 -25.59
CA THR A 6 8.46 19.12 -24.27
C THR A 6 8.33 17.77 -23.57
N GLU A 7 9.40 17.00 -23.66
CA GLU A 7 9.72 15.94 -22.72
C GLU A 7 9.78 16.51 -21.30
N GLY A 8 9.26 15.77 -20.34
CA GLY A 8 9.21 16.22 -18.95
C GLY A 8 8.53 15.21 -18.04
N SER A 9 9.11 14.02 -17.95
CA SER A 9 8.91 13.08 -16.84
C SER A 9 9.10 13.81 -15.51
N PHE A 10 8.06 13.89 -14.68
CA PHE A 10 8.19 14.28 -13.28
C PHE A 10 7.35 13.34 -12.41
N SER A 11 7.94 12.20 -12.11
CA SER A 11 7.48 11.30 -11.05
C SER A 11 7.72 11.98 -9.70
N ALA A 12 6.70 12.63 -9.17
CA ALA A 12 6.72 13.20 -7.83
C ALA A 12 6.20 12.17 -6.81
N TYR A 13 6.81 10.99 -6.74
CA TYR A 13 6.79 10.21 -5.51
C TYR A 13 7.96 10.70 -4.66
N LYS A 14 7.70 11.73 -3.84
CA LYS A 14 8.58 12.06 -2.72
C LYS A 14 8.65 10.82 -1.84
N TYR A 15 9.85 10.26 -1.77
CA TYR A 15 10.28 9.31 -0.75
C TYR A 15 9.71 9.76 0.59
N LEU A 16 8.77 9.00 1.14
CA LEU A 16 8.49 9.04 2.56
C LEU A 16 9.70 8.37 3.21
N ASP A 17 10.61 9.20 3.73
CA ASP A 17 11.61 8.79 4.70
C ASP A 17 10.89 8.02 5.81
N VAL A 18 11.10 6.70 5.82
CA VAL A 18 10.73 5.84 6.94
C VAL A 18 11.78 6.13 8.01
N GLU A 19 11.61 7.24 8.72
CA GLU A 19 12.28 7.45 9.99
C GLU A 19 11.76 6.36 10.96
N SER A 20 12.56 5.30 11.04
CA SER A 20 12.79 4.43 12.18
C SER A 20 11.72 4.53 13.27
N ILE A 21 10.78 3.58 13.25
CA ILE A 21 10.02 3.23 14.44
C ILE A 21 11.06 2.83 15.49
N ASN A 22 11.32 3.72 16.44
CA ASN A 22 12.06 3.40 17.66
C ASN A 22 11.27 2.33 18.41
N HIS A 23 11.57 1.07 18.12
CA HIS A 23 11.28 -0.01 19.06
C HIS A 23 12.16 0.24 20.28
N PRO A 24 11.63 0.38 21.51
CA PRO A 24 12.47 0.20 22.67
C PRO A 24 12.95 -1.26 22.61
N SER A 25 14.20 -1.46 22.20
CA SER A 25 14.87 -2.73 22.44
C SER A 25 14.80 -2.94 23.94
N VAL A 26 14.12 -3.99 24.37
CA VAL A 26 14.31 -4.52 25.71
C VAL A 26 15.76 -4.99 25.72
N ASP A 27 16.65 -4.11 26.17
CA ASP A 27 17.97 -4.49 26.64
C ASP A 27 17.71 -5.45 27.79
N ASP A 28 17.72 -6.74 27.47
CA ASP A 28 17.94 -7.82 28.41
C ASP A 28 19.41 -7.75 28.86
N THR A 29 19.81 -6.61 29.40
CA THR A 29 20.95 -6.53 30.28
C THR A 29 20.48 -7.11 31.60
N ARG A 30 20.60 -8.44 31.69
CA ARG A 30 20.84 -9.13 32.95
C ARG A 30 21.95 -8.36 33.69
N HIS A 31 21.54 -7.42 34.52
CA HIS A 31 22.41 -6.89 35.54
C HIS A 31 22.57 -7.99 36.59
N ASP A 32 23.56 -8.85 36.36
CA ASP A 32 24.24 -9.56 37.45
C ASP A 32 24.87 -8.47 38.34
N PHE A 33 24.06 -7.87 39.22
CA PHE A 33 24.55 -7.02 40.29
C PHE A 33 25.28 -7.92 41.29
N VAL A 34 26.55 -8.20 40.99
CA VAL A 34 27.49 -8.71 41.97
C VAL A 34 27.81 -7.53 42.91
N TYR A 35 27.09 -7.45 44.03
CA TYR A 35 27.57 -6.65 45.16
C TYR A 35 28.82 -7.33 45.71
N LEU A 36 29.99 -6.87 45.27
CA LEU A 36 31.25 -7.15 45.94
C LEU A 36 31.28 -6.34 47.23
N GLN A 37 30.78 -6.94 48.31
CA GLN A 37 31.11 -6.50 49.67
C GLN A 37 32.52 -7.02 49.99
N THR A 38 33.53 -6.18 49.82
CA THR A 38 34.87 -6.45 50.35
C THR A 38 34.87 -6.21 51.85
N GLU A 39 34.85 -7.29 52.64
CA GLU A 39 35.30 -7.24 54.03
C GLU A 39 36.82 -7.46 54.12
N PRO A 40 37.50 -6.85 55.10
CA PRO A 40 38.94 -6.94 55.23
C PRO A 40 39.33 -8.23 55.97
N SER A 41 39.09 -9.40 55.36
CA SER A 41 39.85 -10.62 55.68
C SER A 41 39.73 -11.63 54.54
N GLY A 42 40.85 -11.96 53.91
CA GLY A 42 40.93 -12.74 52.68
C GLY A 42 40.50 -14.20 52.81
N ARG A 43 39.20 -14.48 52.65
CA ARG A 43 38.68 -15.85 52.47
C ARG A 43 37.43 -15.85 51.59
N THR A 44 37.60 -16.19 50.31
CA THR A 44 36.49 -16.42 49.38
C THR A 44 35.80 -17.73 49.72
N ARG A 45 34.56 -17.68 50.21
CA ARG A 45 33.69 -18.86 50.39
C ARG A 45 32.49 -18.72 49.46
N SER A 46 32.46 -19.52 48.40
CA SER A 46 31.30 -19.64 47.51
C SER A 46 30.19 -20.37 48.26
N THR A 47 29.18 -19.64 48.74
CA THR A 47 27.90 -20.21 49.15
C THR A 47 26.96 -20.13 47.96
N ARG A 48 26.81 -21.26 47.26
CA ARG A 48 25.80 -21.45 46.22
C ARG A 48 24.42 -21.45 46.91
N LEU A 49 23.82 -20.28 47.08
CA LEU A 49 22.42 -20.16 47.47
C LEU A 49 21.58 -20.71 46.32
N LYS A 50 20.77 -21.74 46.62
CA LYS A 50 19.77 -22.24 45.68
C LYS A 50 18.75 -21.12 45.43
N PRO A 51 18.29 -20.89 44.20
CA PRO A 51 17.19 -19.96 43.96
C PRO A 51 15.94 -20.51 44.64
N THR A 52 15.38 -19.75 45.56
CA THR A 52 13.99 -19.91 46.00
C THR A 52 13.14 -19.44 44.82
N TRP A 53 12.58 -20.37 44.05
CA TRP A 53 11.55 -20.02 43.06
C TRP A 53 10.35 -19.52 43.85
N ILE A 54 10.14 -18.20 43.85
CA ILE A 54 8.87 -17.62 44.24
C ILE A 54 7.94 -17.92 43.07
N GLU A 55 7.00 -18.84 43.26
CA GLU A 55 5.83 -18.95 42.39
C GLU A 55 5.10 -17.61 42.47
N GLN A 56 5.29 -16.76 41.46
CA GLN A 56 4.36 -15.67 41.22
C GLN A 56 3.10 -16.33 40.66
N GLU A 57 2.07 -16.45 41.50
CA GLU A 57 0.73 -16.73 41.00
C GLU A 57 0.38 -15.70 39.91
N PRO A 58 -0.29 -16.11 38.82
CA PRO A 58 -0.71 -15.17 37.79
C PRO A 58 -1.70 -14.20 38.43
N VAL A 59 -1.27 -12.96 38.64
CA VAL A 59 -2.17 -11.87 39.01
C VAL A 59 -3.14 -11.73 37.86
N GLU A 60 -4.39 -12.18 38.04
CA GLU A 60 -5.46 -11.95 37.07
C GLU A 60 -5.63 -10.45 36.88
N HIS A 61 -5.08 -9.93 35.77
CA HIS A 61 -5.25 -8.55 35.39
C HIS A 61 -6.68 -8.41 34.86
N ASN A 62 -7.61 -8.11 35.76
CA ASN A 62 -8.98 -7.82 35.39
C ASN A 62 -8.97 -6.49 34.61
N PRO A 63 -9.35 -6.48 33.32
CA PRO A 63 -9.26 -5.28 32.54
C PRO A 63 -10.13 -4.20 33.18
N THR A 64 -9.49 -3.06 33.44
CA THR A 64 -10.17 -1.88 33.94
C THR A 64 -11.30 -1.50 32.99
N GLN A 65 -12.34 -0.86 33.53
CA GLN A 65 -13.51 -0.46 32.74
C GLN A 65 -13.12 0.41 31.51
N GLN A 66 -12.04 1.18 31.66
CA GLN A 66 -11.45 2.00 30.62
C GLN A 66 -10.78 1.18 29.50
N GLU A 67 -10.11 0.08 29.82
CA GLU A 67 -9.55 -0.84 28.82
C GLU A 67 -10.64 -1.56 28.01
N LYS A 68 -11.76 -1.91 28.67
CA LYS A 68 -12.92 -2.50 27.98
C LYS A 68 -13.57 -1.51 27.01
N GLU A 69 -13.71 -0.25 27.41
CA GLU A 69 -14.26 0.81 26.56
C GLU A 69 -13.33 1.12 25.37
N GLN A 70 -12.01 1.18 25.60
CA GLN A 70 -11.04 1.33 24.53
C GLN A 70 -11.07 0.16 23.53
N ALA A 71 -11.19 -1.08 24.01
CA ALA A 71 -11.29 -2.25 23.13
C ALA A 71 -12.56 -2.20 22.26
N LEU A 72 -13.69 -1.75 22.80
CA LEU A 72 -14.92 -1.56 22.03
C LEU A 72 -14.78 -0.47 20.97
N LEU A 73 -14.11 0.64 21.31
CA LEU A 73 -13.85 1.73 20.37
C LEU A 73 -12.92 1.28 19.23
N ILE A 74 -11.84 0.57 19.54
CA ILE A 74 -10.92 0.02 18.52
C ILE A 74 -11.69 -0.88 17.56
N LYS A 75 -12.50 -1.80 18.09
CA LYS A 75 -13.31 -2.70 17.26
C LYS A 75 -14.28 -1.93 16.35
N ALA A 76 -14.95 -0.89 16.87
CA ALA A 76 -15.84 -0.07 16.07
C ALA A 76 -15.11 0.71 14.96
N VAL A 77 -13.88 1.18 15.24
CA VAL A 77 -13.02 1.82 14.24
C VAL A 77 -12.59 0.80 13.18
N GLU A 78 -12.15 -0.39 13.56
CA GLU A 78 -11.75 -1.45 12.65
C GLU A 78 -12.91 -1.88 11.73
N GLU A 79 -14.10 -2.08 12.28
CA GLU A 79 -15.31 -2.40 11.51
C GLU A 79 -15.61 -1.30 10.49
N ARG A 80 -15.55 -0.03 10.91
CA ARG A 80 -15.80 1.11 10.02
C ARG A 80 -14.72 1.26 8.93
N CYS A 81 -13.45 1.03 9.28
CA CYS A 81 -12.35 1.02 8.32
C CYS A 81 -12.51 -0.14 7.31
N GLY A 82 -12.96 -1.31 7.76
CA GLY A 82 -13.26 -2.45 6.90
C GLY A 82 -14.36 -2.15 5.89
N LEU A 83 -15.47 -1.57 6.33
CA LEU A 83 -16.56 -1.13 5.44
C LEU A 83 -16.09 -0.09 4.42
N LEU A 84 -15.30 0.88 4.85
CA LEU A 84 -14.78 1.92 3.98
C LEU A 84 -13.83 1.34 2.92
N LYS A 85 -12.95 0.42 3.32
CA LYS A 85 -12.06 -0.29 2.39
C LYS A 85 -12.87 -1.05 1.32
N GLN A 86 -13.89 -1.79 1.73
CA GLN A 86 -14.76 -2.53 0.81
C GLN A 86 -15.49 -1.59 -0.16
N GLU A 87 -15.97 -0.45 0.33
CA GLU A 87 -16.61 0.56 -0.52
C GLU A 87 -15.63 1.13 -1.57
N PHE A 88 -14.39 1.43 -1.17
CA PHE A 88 -13.36 1.88 -2.09
C PHE A 88 -13.02 0.82 -3.14
N GLU A 89 -12.83 -0.43 -2.74
CA GLU A 89 -12.55 -1.54 -3.66
C GLU A 89 -13.67 -1.70 -4.69
N MET A 90 -14.93 -1.72 -4.26
CA MET A 90 -16.09 -1.80 -5.17
C MET A 90 -16.18 -0.60 -6.13
N ARG A 91 -15.84 0.62 -5.66
CA ARG A 91 -15.85 1.82 -6.51
C ARG A 91 -14.73 1.77 -7.54
N MET A 92 -13.53 1.32 -7.15
CA MET A 92 -12.39 1.16 -8.04
C MET A 92 -12.68 0.12 -9.13
N GLU A 93 -13.20 -1.05 -8.75
CA GLU A 93 -13.57 -2.09 -9.72
C GLU A 93 -14.61 -1.60 -10.73
N ARG A 94 -15.62 -0.85 -10.25
CA ARG A 94 -16.62 -0.24 -11.14
C ARG A 94 -15.99 0.76 -12.10
N LEU A 95 -15.07 1.58 -11.62
CA LEU A 95 -14.40 2.60 -12.44
C LEU A 95 -13.51 1.95 -13.49
N GLU A 96 -12.74 0.92 -13.12
CA GLU A 96 -11.92 0.13 -14.04
C GLU A 96 -12.78 -0.50 -15.14
N LYS A 97 -13.93 -1.08 -14.77
CA LYS A 97 -14.86 -1.62 -15.76
C LYS A 97 -15.37 -0.55 -16.74
N GLN A 98 -15.80 0.61 -16.23
CA GLN A 98 -16.25 1.72 -17.07
C GLN A 98 -15.16 2.22 -18.00
N TYR A 99 -13.91 2.29 -17.52
CA TYR A 99 -12.75 2.66 -18.32
C TYR A 99 -12.54 1.65 -19.46
N MET A 100 -12.51 0.36 -19.16
CA MET A 100 -12.31 -0.69 -20.15
C MET A 100 -13.44 -0.73 -21.21
N ASP A 101 -14.68 -0.54 -20.80
CA ASP A 101 -15.82 -0.49 -21.73
C ASP A 101 -15.71 0.74 -22.65
N THR A 102 -15.34 1.89 -22.10
CA THR A 102 -15.11 3.12 -22.86
C THR A 102 -13.95 2.95 -23.84
N GLU A 103 -12.83 2.36 -23.41
CA GLU A 103 -11.67 2.13 -24.27
C GLU A 103 -12.00 1.22 -25.47
N LYS A 104 -12.81 0.18 -25.26
CA LYS A 104 -13.32 -0.69 -26.34
C LYS A 104 -14.20 0.08 -27.32
N GLU A 105 -15.10 0.94 -26.82
CA GLU A 105 -15.94 1.78 -27.69
C GLU A 105 -15.09 2.74 -28.52
N PHE A 106 -14.10 3.40 -27.92
CA PHE A 106 -13.15 4.25 -28.64
C PHE A 106 -12.40 3.47 -29.73
N ALA A 107 -11.90 2.27 -29.43
CA ALA A 107 -11.21 1.44 -30.40
C ALA A 107 -12.12 1.06 -31.59
N LYS A 108 -13.39 0.75 -31.32
CA LYS A 108 -14.39 0.46 -32.36
C LYS A 108 -14.63 1.68 -33.25
N ILE A 109 -14.89 2.84 -32.64
CA ILE A 109 -15.14 4.10 -33.35
C ILE A 109 -13.94 4.43 -34.25
N LYS A 110 -12.72 4.32 -33.72
CA LYS A 110 -11.49 4.54 -34.49
C LYS A 110 -11.43 3.65 -35.73
N SER A 111 -11.67 2.35 -35.56
CA SER A 111 -11.71 1.39 -36.68
C SER A 111 -12.77 1.78 -37.72
N ASP A 112 -13.95 2.21 -37.27
CA ASP A 112 -15.04 2.56 -38.19
C ASP A 112 -14.74 3.84 -38.97
N ILE A 113 -14.08 4.83 -38.35
CA ILE A 113 -13.56 6.01 -39.05
C ILE A 113 -12.53 5.62 -40.13
N GLU A 114 -11.59 4.74 -39.80
CA GLU A 114 -10.58 4.26 -40.76
C GLU A 114 -11.22 3.54 -41.96
N LYS A 115 -12.27 2.73 -41.72
CA LYS A 115 -13.04 2.08 -42.80
C LYS A 115 -13.75 3.11 -43.69
N ILE A 116 -14.40 4.10 -43.08
CA ILE A 116 -15.09 5.17 -43.83
C ILE A 116 -14.09 5.94 -44.70
N TYR A 117 -12.93 6.31 -44.14
CA TYR A 117 -11.87 6.98 -44.88
C TYR A 117 -11.36 6.14 -46.06
N ALA A 118 -11.14 4.84 -45.85
CA ALA A 118 -10.73 3.92 -46.91
C ALA A 118 -11.81 3.72 -48.01
N LEU A 119 -13.09 3.83 -47.66
CA LEU A 119 -14.19 3.80 -48.63
C LEU A 119 -14.27 5.11 -49.42
N GLN A 120 -14.16 6.26 -48.75
CA GLN A 120 -14.12 7.57 -49.41
C GLN A 120 -12.98 7.68 -50.40
N LYS A 121 -11.77 7.26 -50.00
CA LYS A 121 -10.61 7.23 -50.90
C LYS A 121 -10.87 6.37 -52.14
N ARG A 122 -11.39 5.16 -51.95
CA ARG A 122 -11.73 4.26 -53.07
C ARG A 122 -12.83 4.79 -53.98
N TYR A 123 -13.78 5.54 -53.43
CA TYR A 123 -14.82 6.19 -54.22
C TYR A 123 -14.23 7.28 -55.12
N ILE A 124 -13.42 8.17 -54.55
CA ILE A 124 -12.72 9.23 -55.31
C ILE A 124 -11.80 8.61 -56.38
N ASP A 125 -11.01 7.59 -56.02
CA ASP A 125 -10.09 6.94 -56.96
C ASP A 125 -10.82 6.33 -58.16
N LYS A 126 -12.05 5.83 -57.95
CA LYS A 126 -12.89 5.31 -59.04
C LYS A 126 -13.48 6.42 -59.91
N GLU A 127 -13.93 7.52 -59.32
CA GLU A 127 -14.46 8.69 -60.03
C GLU A 127 -13.40 9.30 -60.96
N VAL A 128 -12.17 9.47 -60.45
CA VAL A 128 -11.02 9.93 -61.23
C VAL A 128 -10.67 8.95 -62.37
N GLN A 129 -10.76 7.63 -62.13
CA GLN A 129 -10.53 6.64 -63.19
C GLN A 129 -11.61 6.66 -64.27
N THR A 130 -12.87 6.92 -63.94
CA THR A 130 -13.94 7.02 -64.95
C THR A 130 -13.78 8.26 -65.82
N ASP A 131 -13.40 9.40 -65.24
CA ASP A 131 -13.16 10.63 -66.01
C ASP A 131 -11.93 10.54 -66.93
N ALA A 132 -10.87 9.84 -66.50
CA ALA A 132 -9.67 9.64 -67.33
C ALA A 132 -9.89 8.67 -68.51
N ASN A 133 -10.89 7.77 -68.45
CA ASN A 133 -11.18 6.78 -69.50
C ASN A 133 -12.26 7.23 -70.50
N HIS A 134 -12.93 8.35 -70.25
CA HIS A 134 -13.79 9.05 -71.20
C HIS A 134 -13.35 10.51 -71.36
N PRO A 135 -12.18 10.77 -71.97
CA PRO A 135 -11.85 12.11 -72.41
C PRO A 135 -12.78 12.46 -73.60
N GLU A 136 -13.47 13.60 -73.51
CA GLU A 136 -14.12 14.21 -74.69
C GLU A 136 -13.10 14.52 -75.80
#